data_AF-A0A0W0TTP0-F1
#
_entry.id   AF-A0A0W0TTP0-F1
#
_cell.length_a   1.000
_cell.length_b   1.000
_cell.length_c   1.000
_cell.angle_alpha   90.00
_cell.angle_beta   90.00
_cell.angle_gamma   90.00
#
_symmetry.space_group_name_H-M   'P 1'
#
loop_
_entity.id
_entity.type
_entity.pdbx_description
1 polymer ?
#
loop_
_entity_poly.entity_id
_entity_poly.type
_entity_poly.pdbx_seq_one_letter_code
_entity_poly.pdbx_strand_id
1 'polypeptide(L)'
;MRVALFFLCSLFLNVASARVVNYQTNNFKDIAQKYASLHVPMSRTLMVFDLDDTLMTMSRPLGSVGWWDWQSGLLKNPEIKGPRFATSMEHLSRVQKVLFERVPMELTDKDALPFLQQAAARGATLLGLTARGSELQHVTFTQLRDNGFIAKDASLFRQNGLRIHHKTHVKGAFSCPAFKQAPAYHQGVLFLSGGDKGQALLCALSQSDRSYKAILFVDDSRFNNRAIAKVFAESRDILVLNVNFTREHAKAQDARTNPDTQKHMLAEWKRLKKSLAAA
;
A
#
# COMPACT_ATOMS: atom_id res chain seq x y z
N MET A 1 -34.73 -46.01 40.74
CA MET A 1 -35.23 -45.55 39.42
C MET A 1 -35.59 -44.09 39.57
N ARG A 2 -35.02 -43.08 38.90
CA ARG A 2 -34.29 -42.98 37.63
C ARG A 2 -33.16 -41.94 37.80
N VAL A 3 -31.95 -42.25 37.35
CA VAL A 3 -30.87 -41.28 37.18
C VAL A 3 -31.03 -40.69 35.77
N ALA A 4 -31.32 -39.40 35.66
CA ALA A 4 -31.36 -38.69 34.38
C ALA A 4 -29.96 -38.15 34.09
N LEU A 5 -29.24 -38.87 33.22
CA LEU A 5 -27.95 -38.47 32.68
C LEU A 5 -28.20 -37.56 31.46
N PHE A 6 -28.13 -36.24 31.63
CA PHE A 6 -28.17 -35.33 30.48
C PHE A 6 -26.76 -35.19 29.89
N PHE A 7 -26.60 -35.76 28.71
CA PHE A 7 -25.47 -35.60 27.80
C PHE A 7 -25.22 -34.11 27.54
N LEU A 8 -24.10 -33.56 28.03
CA LEU A 8 -23.54 -32.33 27.49
C LEU A 8 -22.94 -32.65 26.11
N CYS A 9 -23.71 -32.39 25.07
CA CYS A 9 -23.21 -32.40 23.69
C CYS A 9 -22.38 -31.12 23.51
N SER A 10 -21.07 -31.22 23.74
CA SER A 10 -20.10 -30.16 23.44
C SER A 10 -20.04 -29.96 21.92
N LEU A 11 -20.83 -29.03 21.40
CA LEU A 11 -20.65 -28.48 20.06
C LEU A 11 -19.30 -27.76 20.01
N PHE A 12 -18.24 -28.49 19.69
CA PHE A 12 -17.05 -27.89 19.08
C PHE A 12 -17.44 -27.48 17.66
N LEU A 13 -18.05 -26.29 17.54
CA LEU A 13 -18.06 -25.56 16.29
C LEU A 13 -16.61 -25.21 15.96
N ASN A 14 -15.93 -26.08 15.22
CA ASN A 14 -14.80 -25.70 14.40
C ASN A 14 -15.32 -24.70 13.36
N VAL A 15 -15.45 -23.44 13.78
CA VAL A 15 -15.63 -22.33 12.85
C VAL A 15 -14.34 -22.31 12.04
N ALA A 16 -14.41 -22.87 10.83
CA ALA A 16 -13.35 -22.78 9.85
C ALA A 16 -12.90 -21.32 9.79
N SER A 17 -11.75 -21.06 10.41
CA SER A 17 -11.26 -19.70 10.61
C SER A 17 -11.04 -19.09 9.24
N ALA A 18 -11.70 -17.95 8.98
CA ALA A 18 -11.58 -17.26 7.71
C ALA A 18 -10.09 -17.05 7.41
N ARG A 19 -9.61 -17.66 6.31
CA ARG A 19 -8.21 -17.58 5.88
C ARG A 19 -7.81 -16.19 5.45
N VAL A 20 -8.79 -15.37 5.08
CA VAL A 20 -8.65 -13.93 4.94
C VAL A 20 -9.52 -13.25 5.99
N VAL A 21 -8.87 -12.59 6.95
CA VAL A 21 -9.51 -11.74 7.95
C VAL A 21 -9.46 -10.31 7.42
N ASN A 22 -10.61 -9.80 6.95
CA ASN A 22 -10.73 -8.41 6.57
C ASN A 22 -10.87 -7.54 7.84
N TYR A 23 -10.10 -6.46 7.90
CA TYR A 23 -10.11 -5.53 9.02
C TYR A 23 -10.03 -4.10 8.49
N GLN A 24 -10.67 -3.16 9.18
CA GLN A 24 -10.62 -1.75 8.82
C GLN A 24 -10.22 -0.95 10.06
N THR A 25 -9.27 -0.04 9.89
CA THR A 25 -8.86 0.90 10.94
C THR A 25 -8.22 2.13 10.30
N ASN A 26 -8.02 3.19 11.07
CA ASN A 26 -7.33 4.40 10.67
C ASN A 26 -6.02 4.63 11.43
N ASN A 27 -5.51 3.65 12.19
CA ASN A 27 -4.26 3.81 12.92
C ASN A 27 -3.47 2.49 13.04
N PHE A 28 -2.15 2.61 13.19
CA PHE A 28 -1.23 1.47 13.25
C PHE A 28 -1.22 0.75 14.59
N LYS A 29 -1.66 1.40 15.68
CA LYS A 29 -1.80 0.75 16.98
C LYS A 29 -2.84 -0.37 16.93
N ASP A 30 -3.98 -0.11 16.31
CA ASP A 30 -5.04 -1.09 16.10
C ASP A 30 -4.57 -2.24 15.20
N ILE A 31 -3.78 -1.95 14.16
CA ILE A 31 -3.16 -2.98 13.31
C ILE A 31 -2.27 -3.87 14.16
N ALA A 32 -1.41 -3.29 15.01
CA ALA A 32 -0.52 -4.05 15.88
C ALA A 32 -1.29 -4.94 16.87
N GLN A 33 -2.34 -4.42 17.49
CA GLN A 33 -3.22 -5.18 18.39
C GLN A 33 -3.95 -6.30 17.66
N LYS A 34 -4.52 -6.00 16.49
CA LYS A 34 -5.23 -6.99 15.67
C LYS A 34 -4.29 -8.10 15.21
N TYR A 35 -3.09 -7.75 14.77
CA TYR A 35 -2.07 -8.73 14.40
C TYR A 35 -1.68 -9.63 15.59
N ALA A 36 -1.47 -9.04 16.78
CA ALA A 36 -1.13 -9.79 17.98
C ALA A 36 -2.17 -10.86 18.34
N SER A 37 -3.47 -10.57 18.12
CA SER A 37 -4.55 -11.54 18.37
C SER A 37 -4.52 -12.77 17.45
N LEU A 38 -3.74 -12.76 16.37
CA LEU A 38 -3.60 -13.90 15.45
C LEU A 38 -2.63 -14.96 15.99
N HIS A 39 -1.83 -14.64 17.01
CA HIS A 39 -0.85 -15.55 17.62
C HIS A 39 0.15 -16.16 16.61
N VAL A 40 0.43 -15.47 15.50
CA VAL A 40 1.45 -15.87 14.52
C VAL A 40 2.79 -15.15 14.80
N PRO A 41 3.92 -15.86 14.93
CA PRO A 41 5.22 -15.23 15.12
C PRO A 41 5.59 -14.32 13.95
N MET A 42 6.16 -13.14 14.26
CA MET A 42 6.65 -12.17 13.25
C MET A 42 7.62 -12.83 12.25
N SER A 43 8.50 -13.72 12.72
CA SER A 43 9.43 -14.49 11.89
C SER A 43 8.78 -15.43 10.87
N ARG A 44 7.46 -15.63 10.94
CA ARG A 44 6.68 -16.46 9.99
C ARG A 44 5.71 -15.60 9.17
N THR A 45 5.87 -14.28 9.21
CA THR A 45 4.96 -13.31 8.60
C THR A 45 5.65 -12.50 7.51
N LEU A 46 4.95 -12.35 6.38
CA LEU A 46 5.21 -11.33 5.39
C LEU A 46 4.29 -10.14 5.66
N MET A 47 4.86 -8.96 5.85
CA MET A 47 4.11 -7.71 6.01
C MET A 47 4.25 -6.88 4.74
N VAL A 48 3.12 -6.63 4.09
CA VAL A 48 3.00 -5.95 2.81
C VAL A 48 2.27 -4.63 3.05
N PHE A 49 2.89 -3.53 2.66
CA PHE A 49 2.35 -2.20 2.86
C PHE A 49 2.30 -1.45 1.54
N ASP A 50 1.16 -0.82 1.25
CA ASP A 50 1.18 0.32 0.33
C ASP A 50 2.03 1.46 0.90
N LEU A 51 2.48 2.34 0.01
CA LEU A 51 3.23 3.53 0.38
C LEU A 51 2.29 4.74 0.50
N ASP A 52 1.65 5.14 -0.60
CA ASP A 52 0.83 6.34 -0.70
C ASP A 52 -0.45 6.18 0.13
N ASP A 53 -0.82 7.21 0.91
CA ASP A 53 -1.96 7.27 1.84
C ASP A 53 -2.05 6.11 2.86
N THR A 54 -1.00 5.28 2.96
CA THR A 54 -0.87 4.17 3.92
C THR A 54 0.31 4.35 4.86
N LEU A 55 1.55 4.37 4.35
CA LEU A 55 2.74 4.66 5.17
C LEU A 55 3.08 6.15 5.15
N MET A 56 2.93 6.78 3.99
CA MET A 56 3.22 8.19 3.77
C MET A 56 2.10 8.83 2.95
N THR A 57 1.87 10.11 3.14
CA THR A 57 0.88 10.89 2.40
C THR A 57 1.47 12.23 1.97
N MET A 58 0.90 12.84 0.93
CA MET A 58 1.30 14.18 0.52
C MET A 58 0.94 15.17 1.63
N SER A 59 1.91 16.03 1.99
CA SER A 59 1.72 17.09 3.01
C SER A 59 0.67 18.15 2.62
N ARG A 60 0.24 18.14 1.36
CA ARG A 60 -0.77 19.06 0.81
C ARG A 60 -1.71 18.31 -0.13
N PRO A 61 -2.94 18.82 -0.34
CA PRO A 61 -3.90 18.19 -1.25
C PRO A 61 -3.40 18.06 -2.69
N LEU A 62 -2.61 19.02 -3.19
CA LEU A 62 -2.09 18.99 -4.56
C LEU A 62 -1.15 17.80 -4.76
N GLY A 63 -1.52 16.91 -5.69
CA GLY A 63 -0.74 15.70 -5.97
C GLY A 63 -1.12 14.48 -5.11
N SER A 64 -2.00 14.65 -4.13
CA SER A 64 -2.54 13.55 -3.31
C SER A 64 -3.37 12.55 -4.13
N VAL A 65 -3.71 11.40 -3.53
CA VAL A 65 -4.62 10.42 -4.13
C VAL A 65 -5.98 11.05 -4.47
N GLY A 66 -6.53 11.88 -3.57
CA GLY A 66 -7.78 12.61 -3.84
C GLY A 66 -7.71 13.56 -5.04
N TRP A 67 -6.58 14.27 -5.21
CA TRP A 67 -6.32 15.08 -6.41
C TRP A 67 -6.25 14.23 -7.68
N TRP A 68 -5.54 13.09 -7.62
CA TRP A 68 -5.42 12.16 -8.74
C TRP A 68 -6.79 11.59 -9.14
N ASP A 69 -7.59 11.16 -8.18
CA ASP A 69 -8.93 10.62 -8.42
C ASP A 69 -9.86 11.64 -9.05
N TRP A 70 -9.81 12.89 -8.58
CA TRP A 70 -10.56 13.99 -9.18
C TRP A 70 -10.15 14.24 -10.63
N GLN A 71 -8.86 14.45 -10.88
CA GLN A 71 -8.38 14.80 -12.21
C GLN A 71 -8.50 13.66 -13.21
N SER A 72 -8.24 12.42 -12.79
CA SER A 72 -8.46 11.24 -13.63
C SER A 72 -9.95 11.02 -13.92
N GLY A 73 -10.84 11.31 -12.97
CA GLY A 73 -12.29 11.32 -13.19
C GLY A 73 -12.73 12.32 -14.26
N LEU A 74 -12.23 13.56 -14.21
CA LEU A 74 -12.50 14.59 -15.22
C LEU A 74 -11.99 14.25 -16.62
N LEU A 75 -10.93 13.45 -16.72
CA LEU A 75 -10.35 13.00 -17.99
C LEU A 75 -11.08 11.79 -18.56
N LYS A 76 -11.55 10.87 -17.70
CA LYS A 76 -12.32 9.68 -18.11
C LYS A 76 -13.76 10.01 -18.49
N ASN A 77 -14.31 11.13 -17.99
CA ASN A 77 -15.65 11.57 -18.30
C ASN A 77 -15.65 13.03 -18.78
N PRO A 78 -15.53 13.26 -20.11
CA PRO A 78 -15.45 14.60 -20.70
C PRO A 78 -16.66 15.50 -20.39
N GLU A 79 -17.84 14.92 -20.18
CA GLU A 79 -19.09 15.63 -19.85
C GLU A 79 -19.02 16.35 -18.51
N ILE A 80 -18.17 15.86 -17.59
CA ILE A 80 -17.95 16.54 -16.31
C ILE A 80 -17.12 17.80 -16.56
N LYS A 81 -17.76 18.96 -16.38
CA LYS A 81 -17.09 20.25 -16.44
C LYS A 81 -16.27 20.46 -15.18
N GLY A 82 -15.06 20.96 -15.35
CA GLY A 82 -14.18 21.26 -14.24
C GLY A 82 -12.81 21.73 -14.71
N PRO A 83 -12.06 22.40 -13.83
CA PRO A 83 -10.71 22.82 -14.13
C PRO A 83 -9.78 21.61 -14.22
N ARG A 84 -9.09 21.49 -15.36
CA ARG A 84 -8.19 20.38 -15.67
C ARG A 84 -6.73 20.80 -15.55
N PHE A 85 -5.95 19.97 -14.87
CA PHE A 85 -4.50 20.16 -14.72
C PHE A 85 -3.73 19.59 -15.91
N ALA A 86 -4.36 18.65 -16.61
CA ALA A 86 -3.82 17.91 -17.75
C ALA A 86 -4.90 17.71 -18.82
N THR A 87 -4.47 17.40 -20.03
CA THR A 87 -5.35 17.19 -21.21
C THR A 87 -5.52 15.72 -21.59
N SER A 88 -4.73 14.83 -21.01
CA SER A 88 -4.77 13.38 -21.23
C SER A 88 -4.28 12.65 -19.99
N MET A 89 -4.54 11.34 -19.89
CA MET A 89 -4.03 10.52 -18.79
C MET A 89 -2.49 10.52 -18.73
N GLU A 90 -1.82 10.48 -19.88
CA GLU A 90 -0.36 10.57 -19.95
C GLU A 90 0.16 11.93 -19.46
N HIS A 91 -0.51 13.02 -19.84
CA HIS A 91 -0.19 14.34 -19.32
C HIS A 91 -0.43 14.40 -17.79
N LEU A 92 -1.51 13.81 -17.27
CA LEU A 92 -1.77 13.76 -15.83
C LEU A 92 -0.68 12.98 -15.09
N SER A 93 -0.24 11.83 -15.61
CA SER A 93 0.89 11.07 -15.05
C SER A 93 2.18 11.89 -15.04
N ARG A 94 2.47 12.69 -16.08
CA ARG A 94 3.62 13.60 -16.10
C ARG A 94 3.51 14.70 -15.04
N VAL A 95 2.33 15.30 -14.87
CA VAL A 95 2.08 16.27 -13.81
C VAL A 95 2.28 15.63 -12.43
N GLN A 96 1.76 14.42 -12.21
CA GLN A 96 1.92 13.71 -10.94
C GLN A 96 3.39 13.43 -10.60
N LYS A 97 4.22 13.06 -11.59
CA LYS A 97 5.67 12.87 -11.41
C LYS A 97 6.33 14.14 -10.88
N VAL A 98 6.05 15.28 -11.52
CA VAL A 98 6.54 16.58 -11.06
C VAL A 98 6.06 16.88 -9.64
N LEU A 99 4.80 16.59 -9.33
CA LEU A 99 4.27 16.85 -7.98
C LEU A 99 4.95 15.97 -6.92
N PHE A 100 5.22 14.70 -7.19
CA PHE A 100 5.98 13.86 -6.25
C PHE A 100 7.40 14.37 -5.99
N GLU A 101 8.04 14.99 -6.98
CA GLU A 101 9.38 15.58 -6.81
C GLU A 101 9.36 16.91 -6.04
N ARG A 102 8.23 17.61 -6.01
CA ARG A 102 8.16 18.99 -5.49
C ARG A 102 7.35 19.13 -4.21
N VAL A 103 6.42 18.23 -3.95
CA VAL A 103 5.58 18.24 -2.76
C VAL A 103 6.11 17.17 -1.80
N PRO A 104 6.51 17.55 -0.58
CA PRO A 104 7.03 16.59 0.38
C PRO A 104 5.93 15.65 0.86
N MET A 105 6.33 14.42 1.15
CA MET A 105 5.50 13.42 1.83
C MET A 105 5.78 13.46 3.33
N GLU A 106 4.77 13.14 4.13
CA GLU A 106 4.87 12.96 5.58
C GLU A 106 4.32 11.59 5.97
N LEU A 107 4.66 11.11 7.17
CA LEU A 107 4.09 9.88 7.70
C LEU A 107 2.58 10.01 7.85
N THR A 108 1.84 9.03 7.32
CA THR A 108 0.40 8.99 7.49
C THR A 108 0.02 8.80 8.95
N ASP A 109 0.75 7.92 9.65
CA ASP A 109 0.63 7.69 11.09
C ASP A 109 2.00 7.67 11.75
N LYS A 110 2.15 8.41 12.86
CA LYS A 110 3.37 8.43 13.67
C LYS A 110 3.75 7.05 14.21
N ASP A 111 2.78 6.14 14.35
CA ASP A 111 3.00 4.79 14.87
C ASP A 111 3.37 3.79 13.75
N ALA A 112 3.33 4.18 12.47
CA ALA A 112 3.66 3.31 11.34
C ALA A 112 5.14 2.90 11.34
N LEU A 113 6.07 3.86 11.36
CA LEU A 113 7.50 3.57 11.33
C LEU A 113 7.96 2.73 12.55
N PRO A 114 7.59 3.08 13.81
CA PRO A 114 7.90 2.24 14.97
C PRO A 114 7.36 0.82 14.86
N PHE A 115 6.14 0.64 14.32
CA PHE A 115 5.56 -0.68 14.12
C PHE A 115 6.39 -1.53 13.15
N LEU A 116 6.77 -0.99 11.99
CA LEU A 116 7.57 -1.71 11.00
C LEU A 116 8.98 -2.04 11.54
N GLN A 117 9.61 -1.10 12.26
CA GLN A 117 10.91 -1.33 12.89
C GLN A 117 10.86 -2.46 13.92
N GLN A 118 9.83 -2.46 14.78
CA GLN A 118 9.63 -3.51 15.78
C GLN A 118 9.34 -4.87 15.13
N ALA A 119 8.52 -4.89 14.07
CA ALA A 119 8.22 -6.11 13.33
C ALA A 119 9.49 -6.69 12.67
N ALA A 120 10.29 -5.85 12.03
CA ALA A 120 11.58 -6.22 11.43
C ALA A 120 12.56 -6.77 12.48
N ALA A 121 12.71 -6.09 13.62
CA ALA A 121 13.55 -6.56 14.73
C ALA A 121 13.12 -7.93 15.28
N ARG A 122 11.84 -8.29 15.13
CA ARG A 122 11.27 -9.60 15.49
C ARG A 122 11.27 -10.62 14.34
N GLY A 123 11.93 -10.30 13.23
CA GLY A 123 12.17 -11.20 12.10
C GLY A 123 11.10 -11.21 11.01
N ALA A 124 10.14 -10.28 11.04
CA ALA A 124 9.18 -10.12 9.96
C ALA A 124 9.87 -9.83 8.63
N THR A 125 9.34 -10.42 7.55
CA THR A 125 9.70 -9.99 6.20
C THR A 125 8.83 -8.81 5.81
N LEU A 126 9.40 -7.79 5.20
CA LEU A 126 8.70 -6.60 4.72
C LEU A 126 8.63 -6.57 3.19
N LEU A 127 7.58 -5.95 2.67
CA LEU A 127 7.43 -5.63 1.26
C LEU A 127 6.69 -4.30 1.13
N GLY A 128 7.31 -3.32 0.49
CA GLY A 128 6.58 -2.16 -0.03
C GLY A 128 5.91 -2.56 -1.35
N LEU A 129 4.63 -2.25 -1.52
CA LEU A 129 3.87 -2.60 -2.73
C LEU A 129 3.07 -1.40 -3.23
N THR A 130 3.61 -0.70 -4.22
CA THR A 130 3.09 0.60 -4.66
C THR A 130 2.52 0.55 -6.07
N ALA A 131 1.46 1.34 -6.29
CA ALA A 131 0.93 1.60 -7.62
C ALA A 131 1.83 2.51 -8.46
N ARG A 132 2.84 3.15 -7.87
CA ARG A 132 3.82 3.97 -8.61
C ARG A 132 4.55 3.13 -9.65
N GLY A 133 4.90 3.78 -10.77
CA GLY A 133 5.73 3.18 -11.80
C GLY A 133 7.22 3.18 -11.44
N SER A 134 7.99 2.32 -12.08
CA SER A 134 9.44 2.16 -11.81
C SER A 134 10.25 3.43 -12.08
N GLU A 135 9.76 4.32 -12.93
CA GLU A 135 10.37 5.63 -13.18
C GLU A 135 10.32 6.56 -11.97
N LEU A 136 9.41 6.31 -11.01
CA LEU A 136 9.30 7.04 -9.75
C LEU A 136 10.19 6.46 -8.65
N GLN A 137 11.03 5.48 -8.96
CA GLN A 137 11.89 4.82 -7.98
C GLN A 137 12.74 5.84 -7.21
N HIS A 138 13.46 6.73 -7.90
CA HIS A 138 14.35 7.70 -7.26
C HIS A 138 13.62 8.59 -6.24
N VAL A 139 12.50 9.21 -6.63
CA VAL A 139 11.72 10.07 -5.75
C VAL A 139 11.08 9.28 -4.60
N THR A 140 10.68 8.03 -4.84
CA THR A 140 10.11 7.15 -3.81
C THR A 140 11.13 6.85 -2.71
N PHE A 141 12.38 6.51 -3.07
CA PHE A 141 13.44 6.27 -2.09
C PHE A 141 13.88 7.54 -1.37
N THR A 142 13.85 8.70 -2.04
CA THR A 142 14.05 9.99 -1.38
C THR A 142 12.97 10.25 -0.32
N GLN A 143 11.69 10.09 -0.67
CA GLN A 143 10.59 10.28 0.28
C GLN A 143 10.62 9.28 1.44
N LEU A 144 10.97 8.02 1.18
CA LEU A 144 11.17 7.00 2.24
C LEU A 144 12.31 7.39 3.19
N ARG A 145 13.41 7.94 2.68
CA ARG A 145 14.52 8.46 3.50
C ARG A 145 14.07 9.64 4.34
N ASP A 146 13.39 10.61 3.72
CA ASP A 146 12.93 11.83 4.39
C ASP A 146 11.91 11.53 5.50
N ASN A 147 11.20 10.38 5.40
CA ASN A 147 10.28 9.87 6.40
C ASN A 147 10.86 8.79 7.33
N GLY A 148 12.20 8.62 7.34
CA GLY A 148 12.89 7.79 8.33
C GLY A 148 12.90 6.27 8.07
N PHE A 149 12.37 5.80 6.93
CA PHE A 149 12.47 4.39 6.53
C PHE A 149 13.87 3.98 6.04
N ILE A 150 14.75 4.96 5.83
CA ILE A 150 16.15 4.77 5.43
C ILE A 150 17.02 5.63 6.36
N ALA A 151 17.84 5.00 7.20
CA ALA A 151 18.75 5.69 8.10
C ALA A 151 20.19 5.28 7.81
N LYS A 152 21.10 6.23 7.55
CA LYS A 152 22.53 5.96 7.30
C LYS A 152 22.75 4.82 6.28
N ASP A 153 22.04 4.89 5.15
CA ASP A 153 22.02 3.89 4.07
C ASP A 153 21.41 2.51 4.39
N ALA A 154 20.90 2.32 5.61
CA ALA A 154 20.10 1.17 6.01
C ALA A 154 18.62 1.39 5.66
N SER A 155 18.20 0.93 4.47
CA SER A 155 16.78 0.85 4.13
C SER A 155 16.10 -0.32 4.85
N LEU A 156 15.03 -0.01 5.58
CA LEU A 156 14.24 -1.00 6.32
C LEU A 156 13.72 -2.11 5.41
N PHE A 157 13.20 -1.72 4.24
CA PHE A 157 12.72 -2.63 3.19
C PHE A 157 13.86 -3.40 2.52
N ARG A 158 15.04 -2.80 2.33
CA ARG A 158 16.19 -3.51 1.73
C ARG A 158 16.72 -4.61 2.65
N GLN A 159 16.81 -4.32 3.95
CA GLN A 159 17.41 -5.21 4.94
C GLN A 159 16.48 -6.36 5.32
N ASN A 160 15.19 -6.08 5.45
CA ASN A 160 14.18 -7.03 5.91
C ASN A 160 13.22 -7.45 4.79
N GLY A 161 13.57 -7.13 3.54
CA GLY A 161 12.71 -7.30 2.38
C GLY A 161 12.46 -8.76 2.01
N LEU A 162 11.33 -9.00 1.35
CA LEU A 162 11.08 -10.25 0.62
C LEU A 162 12.24 -10.54 -0.34
N ARG A 163 12.80 -11.75 -0.32
CA ARG A 163 13.88 -12.08 -1.25
C ARG A 163 13.28 -12.77 -2.47
N ILE A 164 13.39 -12.14 -3.63
CA ILE A 164 13.05 -12.72 -4.93
C ILE A 164 14.35 -13.21 -5.54
N HIS A 165 14.45 -14.51 -5.85
CA HIS A 165 15.70 -15.16 -6.26
C HIS A 165 16.88 -14.82 -5.31
N HIS A 166 16.64 -14.99 -4.01
CA HIS A 166 17.58 -14.66 -2.91
C HIS A 166 18.01 -13.18 -2.80
N LYS A 167 17.43 -12.25 -3.58
CA LYS A 167 17.82 -10.83 -3.57
C LYS A 167 16.64 -9.94 -3.19
N THR A 168 16.92 -8.84 -2.48
CA THR A 168 15.92 -7.77 -2.23
C THR A 168 15.92 -6.70 -3.32
N HIS A 169 16.57 -7.00 -4.46
CA HIS A 169 16.62 -6.16 -5.65
C HIS A 169 16.84 -7.07 -6.86
N VAL A 170 16.02 -6.91 -7.90
CA VAL A 170 16.16 -7.64 -9.16
C VAL A 170 16.44 -6.62 -10.26
N LYS A 171 17.56 -6.80 -10.98
CA LYS A 171 17.86 -5.99 -12.17
C LYS A 171 17.01 -6.50 -13.33
N GLY A 172 16.32 -5.59 -14.00
CA GLY A 172 15.40 -5.92 -15.09
C GLY A 172 14.04 -6.43 -14.59
N ALA A 173 13.22 -6.88 -15.54
CA ALA A 173 11.92 -7.44 -15.25
C ALA A 173 12.05 -8.81 -14.56
N PHE A 174 11.43 -8.99 -13.39
CA PHE A 174 11.11 -10.33 -12.92
C PHE A 174 9.80 -10.76 -13.58
N SER A 175 9.74 -12.02 -14.02
CA SER A 175 8.65 -12.48 -14.89
C SER A 175 7.35 -12.58 -14.11
N CYS A 176 6.38 -11.74 -14.44
CA CYS A 176 5.00 -11.86 -13.96
C CYS A 176 4.06 -11.92 -15.16
N PRO A 177 3.67 -13.12 -15.61
CA PRO A 177 2.82 -13.30 -16.80
C PRO A 177 1.47 -12.57 -16.72
N ALA A 178 0.98 -12.27 -15.52
CA ALA A 178 -0.26 -11.53 -15.30
C ALA A 178 -0.18 -10.05 -15.75
N PHE A 179 1.00 -9.52 -16.08
CA PHE A 179 1.19 -8.11 -16.41
C PHE A 179 1.78 -7.91 -17.80
N LYS A 180 1.21 -6.98 -18.56
CA LYS A 180 1.76 -6.54 -19.86
C LYS A 180 3.09 -5.79 -19.70
N GLN A 181 3.19 -4.98 -18.65
CA GLN A 181 4.43 -4.32 -18.23
C GLN A 181 4.88 -5.00 -16.96
N ALA A 182 6.07 -5.60 -16.99
CA ALA A 182 6.57 -6.34 -15.84
C ALA A 182 6.75 -5.40 -14.64
N PRO A 183 6.29 -5.80 -13.44
CA PRO A 183 6.59 -5.08 -12.21
C PRO A 183 8.10 -4.95 -11.99
N ALA A 184 8.53 -3.85 -11.37
CA ALA A 184 9.94 -3.63 -11.03
C ALA A 184 10.15 -3.81 -9.54
N TYR A 185 11.15 -4.60 -9.15
CA TYR A 185 11.44 -4.90 -7.75
C TYR A 185 12.80 -4.32 -7.32
N HIS A 186 12.75 -3.32 -6.44
CA HIS A 186 13.92 -2.57 -6.01
C HIS A 186 13.96 -2.40 -4.49
N GLN A 187 15.05 -2.85 -3.86
CA GLN A 187 15.34 -2.66 -2.43
C GLN A 187 14.14 -2.94 -1.49
N GLY A 188 13.42 -4.05 -1.69
CA GLY A 188 12.27 -4.37 -0.85
C GLY A 188 10.95 -3.74 -1.27
N VAL A 189 10.92 -2.96 -2.36
CA VAL A 189 9.74 -2.26 -2.87
C VAL A 189 9.40 -2.75 -4.28
N LEU A 190 8.13 -3.08 -4.49
CA LEU A 190 7.57 -3.55 -5.75
C LEU A 190 6.72 -2.45 -6.40
N PHE A 191 7.11 -2.03 -7.60
CA PHE A 191 6.48 -0.97 -8.40
C PHE A 191 5.61 -1.56 -9.50
N LEU A 192 4.32 -1.17 -9.55
CA LEU A 192 3.33 -1.83 -10.38
C LEU A 192 2.79 -1.00 -11.56
N SER A 193 3.07 0.31 -11.61
CA SER A 193 2.47 1.20 -12.62
C SER A 193 0.93 1.06 -12.70
N GLY A 194 0.26 0.99 -11.54
CA GLY A 194 -1.19 0.81 -11.41
C GLY A 194 -1.70 -0.63 -11.56
N GLY A 195 -0.82 -1.62 -11.66
CA GLY A 195 -1.19 -3.03 -11.76
C GLY A 195 -1.87 -3.62 -10.51
N ASP A 196 -2.53 -4.77 -10.66
CA ASP A 196 -3.25 -5.48 -9.60
C ASP A 196 -2.29 -6.00 -8.49
N LYS A 197 -2.47 -5.51 -7.26
CA LYS A 197 -1.61 -5.87 -6.12
C LYS A 197 -1.73 -7.32 -5.69
N GLY A 198 -2.90 -7.95 -5.87
CA GLY A 198 -3.10 -9.37 -5.56
C GLY A 198 -2.27 -10.26 -6.48
N GLN A 199 -2.35 -10.03 -7.79
CA GLN A 199 -1.55 -10.75 -8.78
C GLN A 199 -0.04 -10.49 -8.61
N ALA A 200 0.34 -9.24 -8.28
CA ALA A 200 1.72 -8.90 -8.04
C ALA A 200 2.29 -9.64 -6.83
N LEU A 201 1.52 -9.70 -5.72
CA LEU A 201 1.94 -10.41 -4.52
C LEU A 201 2.05 -11.92 -4.76
N LEU A 202 1.10 -12.56 -5.46
CA LEU A 202 1.23 -13.96 -5.87
C LEU A 202 2.48 -14.21 -6.70
N CYS A 203 2.75 -13.35 -7.68
CA CYS A 203 3.92 -13.46 -8.53
C CYS A 203 5.23 -13.37 -7.71
N ALA A 204 5.33 -12.37 -6.82
CA ALA A 204 6.49 -12.20 -5.96
C ALA A 204 6.69 -13.40 -5.00
N LEU A 205 5.60 -13.93 -4.43
CA LEU A 205 5.65 -15.12 -3.57
C LEU A 205 6.11 -16.37 -4.32
N SER A 206 5.67 -16.56 -5.58
CA SER A 206 6.07 -17.72 -6.40
C SER A 206 7.56 -17.76 -6.73
N GLN A 207 8.25 -16.63 -6.59
CA GLN A 207 9.69 -16.47 -6.86
C GLN A 207 10.51 -16.26 -5.59
N SER A 208 9.87 -16.38 -4.42
CA SER A 208 10.50 -16.34 -3.11
C SER A 208 10.71 -17.75 -2.58
N ASP A 209 11.91 -18.03 -2.06
CA ASP A 209 12.25 -19.34 -1.49
C ASP A 209 11.71 -19.52 -0.06
N ARG A 210 11.13 -18.46 0.52
CA ARG A 210 10.58 -18.47 1.88
C ARG A 210 9.08 -18.73 1.87
N SER A 211 8.65 -19.66 2.71
CA SER A 211 7.23 -19.88 3.04
C SER A 211 6.81 -19.07 4.25
N TYR A 212 5.58 -18.55 4.20
CA TYR A 212 4.96 -17.76 5.25
C TYR A 212 3.75 -18.48 5.83
N LYS A 213 3.43 -18.20 7.10
CA LYS A 213 2.20 -18.67 7.77
C LYS A 213 1.18 -17.55 7.91
N ALA A 214 1.62 -16.31 7.85
CA ALA A 214 0.72 -15.18 7.74
C ALA A 214 1.20 -14.12 6.74
N ILE A 215 0.23 -13.42 6.19
CA ILE A 215 0.42 -12.16 5.47
C ILE A 215 -0.37 -11.08 6.21
N LEU A 216 0.30 -10.01 6.61
CA LEU A 216 -0.36 -8.75 6.96
C LEU A 216 -0.30 -7.86 5.71
N PHE A 217 -1.45 -7.56 5.11
CA PHE A 217 -1.55 -6.62 4.01
C PHE A 217 -2.24 -5.35 4.49
N VAL A 218 -1.64 -4.19 4.28
CA VAL A 218 -2.18 -2.87 4.67
C VAL A 218 -2.17 -1.94 3.47
N ASP A 219 -3.33 -1.39 3.15
CA ASP A 219 -3.55 -0.53 1.99
C ASP A 219 -4.79 0.33 2.24
N ASP A 220 -4.81 1.57 1.77
CA ASP A 220 -5.95 2.47 1.92
C ASP A 220 -7.06 2.17 0.90
N SER A 221 -6.70 1.58 -0.25
CA SER A 221 -7.62 1.33 -1.34
C SER A 221 -8.39 0.02 -1.16
N ARG A 222 -9.71 0.15 -1.03
CA ARG A 222 -10.64 -0.99 -1.02
C ARG A 222 -10.53 -1.87 -2.26
N PHE A 223 -10.12 -1.31 -3.40
CA PHE A 223 -9.89 -2.10 -4.61
C PHE A 223 -8.72 -3.07 -4.42
N ASN A 224 -7.60 -2.60 -3.86
CA ASN A 224 -6.43 -3.42 -3.58
C ASN A 224 -6.73 -4.48 -2.52
N ASN A 225 -7.45 -4.11 -1.44
CA ASN A 225 -7.88 -5.09 -0.43
C ASN A 225 -8.77 -6.19 -1.05
N ARG A 226 -9.68 -5.85 -1.96
CA ARG A 226 -10.50 -6.84 -2.67
C ARG A 226 -9.66 -7.75 -3.56
N ALA A 227 -8.65 -7.20 -4.25
CA ALA A 227 -7.73 -7.99 -5.07
C ALA A 227 -7.00 -9.02 -4.21
N ILE A 228 -6.50 -8.62 -3.03
CA ILE A 228 -5.84 -9.52 -2.06
C ILE A 228 -6.81 -10.59 -1.55
N ALA A 229 -8.01 -10.20 -1.11
CA ALA A 229 -9.00 -11.15 -0.63
C ALA A 229 -9.36 -12.18 -1.71
N LYS A 230 -9.48 -11.74 -2.97
CA LYS A 230 -9.77 -12.62 -4.11
C LYS A 230 -8.66 -13.65 -4.35
N VAL A 231 -7.40 -13.23 -4.38
CA VAL A 231 -6.29 -14.15 -4.70
C VAL A 231 -5.98 -15.15 -3.58
N PHE A 232 -6.31 -14.82 -2.32
CA PHE A 232 -6.08 -15.70 -1.17
C PHE A 232 -7.35 -16.39 -0.63
N ALA A 233 -8.51 -16.24 -1.29
CA ALA A 233 -9.78 -16.81 -0.83
C ALA A 233 -9.70 -18.32 -0.55
N GLU A 234 -9.01 -19.05 -1.42
CA GLU A 234 -8.87 -20.52 -1.34
C GLU A 234 -7.58 -20.98 -0.63
N SER A 235 -6.73 -20.05 -0.21
CA SER A 235 -5.44 -20.36 0.44
C SER A 235 -5.66 -21.21 1.68
N ARG A 236 -5.01 -22.38 1.77
CA ARG A 236 -5.15 -23.28 2.94
C ARG A 236 -4.08 -23.10 4.01
N ASP A 237 -2.93 -22.59 3.61
CA ASP A 237 -1.71 -22.66 4.40
C ASP A 237 -1.24 -21.32 4.96
N ILE A 238 -1.91 -20.23 4.55
CA ILE A 238 -1.56 -18.85 4.89
C ILE A 238 -2.79 -18.14 5.44
N LEU A 239 -2.64 -17.56 6.64
CA LEU A 239 -3.59 -16.63 7.22
C LEU A 239 -3.31 -15.21 6.71
N VAL A 240 -4.30 -14.54 6.13
CA VAL A 240 -4.15 -13.17 5.62
C VAL A 240 -4.94 -12.21 6.49
N LEU A 241 -4.27 -11.29 7.16
CA LEU A 241 -4.89 -10.11 7.75
C LEU A 241 -4.89 -9.00 6.69
N ASN A 242 -6.04 -8.75 6.10
CA ASN A 242 -6.25 -7.79 5.02
C ASN A 242 -6.84 -6.51 5.59
N VAL A 243 -5.98 -5.50 5.81
CA VAL A 243 -6.33 -4.24 6.47
C VAL A 243 -6.63 -3.18 5.43
N ASN A 244 -7.86 -2.66 5.44
CA ASN A 244 -8.20 -1.41 4.78
C ASN A 244 -7.88 -0.24 5.73
N PHE A 245 -6.88 0.57 5.38
CA PHE A 245 -6.38 1.65 6.21
C PHE A 245 -7.01 3.00 5.82
N THR A 246 -7.89 3.54 6.65
CA THR A 246 -8.79 4.62 6.22
C THR A 246 -8.36 6.02 6.65
N ARG A 247 -7.12 6.20 7.11
CA ARG A 247 -6.69 7.46 7.77
C ARG A 247 -6.83 8.68 6.87
N GLU A 248 -6.42 8.57 5.61
CA GLU A 248 -6.44 9.69 4.66
C GLU A 248 -7.74 9.82 3.86
N HIS A 249 -8.74 8.95 4.10
CA HIS A 249 -9.97 8.93 3.29
C HIS A 249 -10.72 10.27 3.33
N ALA A 250 -10.79 10.92 4.50
CA ALA A 250 -11.44 12.23 4.63
C ALA A 250 -10.68 13.32 3.84
N LYS A 251 -9.35 13.33 3.90
CA LYS A 251 -8.50 14.26 3.16
C LYS A 251 -8.60 14.04 1.66
N ALA A 252 -8.57 12.78 1.22
CA ALA A 252 -8.72 12.42 -0.18
C ALA A 252 -10.12 12.80 -0.71
N GLN A 253 -11.17 12.57 0.08
CA GLN A 253 -12.54 12.96 -0.26
C GLN A 253 -12.68 14.48 -0.37
N ASP A 254 -12.12 15.24 0.57
CA ASP A 254 -12.13 16.70 0.53
C ASP A 254 -11.44 17.23 -0.73
N ALA A 255 -10.21 16.79 -1.01
CA ALA A 255 -9.50 17.14 -2.25
C ALA A 255 -10.31 16.79 -3.51
N ARG A 256 -11.08 15.70 -3.46
CA ARG A 256 -11.88 15.23 -4.58
C ARG A 256 -13.16 16.00 -4.82
N THR A 257 -13.84 16.46 -3.77
CA THR A 257 -15.21 17.02 -3.90
C THR A 257 -15.38 18.45 -3.42
N ASN A 258 -14.48 19.00 -2.62
CA ASN A 258 -14.60 20.35 -2.08
C ASN A 258 -14.11 21.41 -3.09
N PRO A 259 -14.99 22.30 -3.61
CA PRO A 259 -14.60 23.32 -4.58
C PRO A 259 -13.53 24.29 -4.08
N ASP A 260 -13.49 24.61 -2.79
CA ASP A 260 -12.51 25.53 -2.23
C ASP A 260 -11.12 24.89 -2.18
N THR A 261 -11.04 23.63 -1.74
CA THR A 261 -9.80 22.84 -1.79
C THR A 261 -9.31 22.71 -3.22
N GLN A 262 -10.20 22.43 -4.18
CA GLN A 262 -9.89 22.36 -5.60
C GLN A 262 -9.36 23.70 -6.15
N LYS A 263 -9.97 24.83 -5.78
CA LYS A 263 -9.52 26.17 -6.14
C LYS A 263 -8.13 26.47 -5.58
N HIS A 264 -7.86 26.08 -4.34
CA HIS A 264 -6.54 26.22 -3.74
C HIS A 264 -5.48 25.38 -4.47
N MET A 265 -5.77 24.11 -4.77
CA MET A 265 -4.86 23.24 -5.54
C MET A 265 -4.54 23.83 -6.92
N LEU A 266 -5.52 24.44 -7.59
CA LEU A 266 -5.31 25.11 -8.89
C LEU A 266 -4.42 26.34 -8.78
N ALA A 267 -4.64 27.16 -7.75
CA ALA A 267 -3.81 28.33 -7.51
C ALA A 267 -2.36 27.92 -7.19
N GLU A 268 -2.19 26.86 -6.39
CA GLU A 268 -0.87 26.29 -6.09
C GLU A 268 -0.18 25.75 -7.33
N TRP A 269 -0.89 24.99 -8.17
CA TRP A 269 -0.34 24.50 -9.43
C TRP A 269 0.05 25.62 -10.40
N LYS A 270 -0.73 26.70 -10.50
CA LYS A 270 -0.36 27.87 -11.30
C LYS A 270 0.94 28.50 -10.80
N ARG A 271 1.14 28.63 -9.49
CA ARG A 271 2.39 29.14 -8.90
C ARG A 271 3.56 28.20 -9.22
N LEU A 272 3.37 26.89 -9.05
CA LEU A 272 4.40 25.89 -9.29
C LEU A 272 4.82 25.83 -10.77
N LYS A 273 3.88 25.93 -11.71
CA LYS A 273 4.20 26.05 -13.14
C LYS A 273 5.04 27.28 -13.45
N LYS A 274 4.73 28.43 -12.82
CA LYS A 274 5.50 29.66 -13.03
C LYS A 274 6.93 29.52 -12.52
N SER A 275 7.15 28.88 -11.38
CA SER A 275 8.51 28.63 -10.87
C SER A 275 9.28 27.64 -11.73
N LEU A 276 8.62 26.63 -12.31
CA LEU A 276 9.26 25.67 -13.21
C LEU A 276 9.65 26.28 -14.56
N ALA A 277 8.91 27.28 -15.05
CA ALA A 277 9.25 27.99 -16.28
C ALA A 277 10.37 29.03 -16.10
N ALA A 278 10.73 29.36 -14.86
CA ALA A 278 11.76 30.33 -14.52
C ALA A 278 13.08 29.69 -14.06
N ALA A 279 13.14 28.36 -13.99
CA ALA A 279 14.30 27.55 -13.63
C ALA A 279 14.87 26.87 -14.87
#